data_AF-A0A9P4H3H2-F1
#
_entry.id   AF-A0A9P4H3H2-F1
#
_cell.length_a   1.000
_cell.length_b   1.000
_cell.length_c   1.000
_cell.angle_alpha   90.00
_cell.angle_beta   90.00
_cell.angle_gamma   90.00
#
_symmetry.space_group_name_H-M   'P 1'
#
loop_
_entity.id
_entity.type
_entity.pdbx_description
1 polymer ?
#
loop_
_entity_poly.entity_id
_entity_poly.type
_entity_poly.pdbx_seq_one_letter_code
_entity_poly.pdbx_strand_id
1 'polypeptide(L)'
;MTVQRYFTWIQRLLCRPSVSRNDKLEDVKEVEEYAPKILEQSSSDTDVEEKESLQDLAERIVREFEFSDEDVRRGVIGFLKQMNEGLRKHGCMIEQLPSYIRELPTGREKGTYLAVDLGGTNIRVCSVILQGDGSYDMIQEKAAIPVHLMASKAPTELFHSVATKIEQFLKSHHSGSINLSHQQESFEFNLGFTFSHAVQQSRINSGTLIRWSKGFSIDGAVGQDVCALLQSALIDVTTWLKSHVILL
;
A
#
# COMPACT_ATOMS: atom_id res chain seq x y z
N MET A 1 12.39 -15.25 -17.76
CA MET A 1 13.27 -14.14 -17.29
C MET A 1 12.73 -12.76 -17.59
N THR A 2 11.72 -12.58 -18.45
CA THR A 2 11.18 -11.26 -18.81
C THR A 2 10.35 -10.61 -17.67
N VAL A 3 9.69 -11.41 -16.84
CA VAL A 3 8.63 -10.98 -15.90
C VAL A 3 9.09 -10.06 -14.75
N GLN A 4 10.38 -10.05 -14.38
CA GLN A 4 10.87 -9.30 -13.22
C GLN A 4 10.97 -7.78 -13.44
N ARG A 5 11.11 -7.33 -14.70
CA ARG A 5 11.36 -5.91 -15.03
C ARG A 5 10.11 -5.03 -14.93
N TYR A 6 8.93 -5.61 -15.16
CA TYR A 6 7.69 -4.86 -15.38
C TYR A 6 7.14 -4.18 -14.13
N PHE A 7 7.37 -4.76 -12.96
CA PHE A 7 6.52 -4.48 -11.82
C PHE A 7 6.95 -3.31 -10.92
N THR A 8 8.20 -2.83 -11.02
CA THR A 8 8.61 -1.59 -10.34
C THR A 8 7.86 -0.37 -10.87
N TRP A 9 7.51 -0.37 -12.16
CA TRP A 9 6.69 0.66 -12.77
C TRP A 9 5.24 0.58 -12.31
N ILE A 10 4.68 -0.62 -12.30
CA ILE A 10 3.32 -0.87 -11.84
C ILE A 10 3.15 -0.46 -10.37
N GLN A 11 4.10 -0.80 -9.49
CA GLN A 11 4.06 -0.35 -8.10
C GLN A 11 4.08 1.18 -7.99
N ARG A 12 4.89 1.88 -8.79
CA ARG A 12 4.88 3.36 -8.86
C ARG A 12 3.54 3.91 -9.37
N LEU A 13 2.91 3.26 -10.33
CA LEU A 13 1.60 3.68 -10.87
C LEU A 13 0.48 3.45 -9.86
N LEU A 14 0.54 2.33 -9.14
CA LEU A 14 -0.37 2.03 -8.03
C LEU A 14 -0.17 3.05 -6.90
N CYS A 15 1.05 3.34 -6.47
CA CYS A 15 1.26 4.28 -5.36
C CYS A 15 0.96 5.75 -5.68
N ARG A 16 0.56 6.12 -6.91
CA ARG A 16 0.11 7.49 -7.18
C ARG A 16 -1.28 7.74 -6.58
N PRO A 17 -1.48 8.85 -5.84
CA PRO A 17 -2.82 9.29 -5.47
C PRO A 17 -3.66 9.44 -6.75
N SER A 18 -4.92 9.03 -6.70
CA SER A 18 -5.89 9.40 -7.72
C SER A 18 -6.06 10.91 -7.69
N VAL A 19 -5.34 11.63 -8.56
CA VAL A 19 -5.53 13.07 -8.71
C VAL A 19 -6.84 13.28 -9.46
N SER A 20 -7.95 13.39 -8.74
CA SER A 20 -9.11 14.11 -9.27
C SER A 20 -8.71 15.58 -9.39
N ARG A 21 -8.58 16.07 -10.63
CA ARG A 21 -8.59 17.51 -10.91
C ARG A 21 -9.97 18.05 -10.53
N ASN A 22 -10.21 18.30 -9.24
CA ASN A 22 -11.26 19.20 -8.73
C ASN A 22 -11.29 19.33 -7.19
N ASP A 23 -10.17 19.20 -6.49
CA ASP A 23 -10.12 19.69 -5.10
C ASP A 23 -9.97 21.22 -5.11
N LYS A 24 -11.11 21.89 -5.22
CA LYS A 24 -11.23 23.30 -4.83
C LYS A 24 -10.96 23.37 -3.33
N LEU A 25 -10.16 24.35 -2.94
CA LEU A 25 -9.93 24.72 -1.55
C LEU A 25 -11.28 24.91 -0.87
N GLU A 26 -11.62 24.02 0.06
CA GLU A 26 -12.74 24.22 0.99
C GLU A 26 -12.21 24.90 2.25
N ASP A 27 -12.63 26.17 2.35
CA ASP A 27 -12.75 27.07 3.49
C ASP A 27 -12.15 26.66 4.85
N VAL A 28 -11.11 27.41 5.22
CA VAL A 28 -10.68 27.68 6.60
C VAL A 28 -11.80 28.45 7.31
N LYS A 29 -12.79 27.76 7.88
CA LYS A 29 -13.86 28.37 8.72
C LYS A 29 -14.12 27.65 10.04
N GLU A 30 -13.52 26.50 10.29
CA GLU A 30 -13.81 25.70 11.50
C GLU A 30 -13.06 26.15 12.77
N VAL A 31 -12.13 27.10 12.70
CA VAL A 31 -11.30 27.51 13.85
C VAL A 31 -11.94 28.64 14.68
N GLU A 32 -12.91 29.39 14.12
CA GLU A 32 -13.51 30.54 14.81
C GLU A 32 -14.69 30.21 15.74
N GLU A 33 -15.24 28.99 15.68
CA GLU A 33 -16.47 28.65 16.42
C GLU A 33 -16.22 28.21 17.88
N TYR A 34 -14.99 27.80 18.22
CA TYR A 34 -14.67 27.26 19.56
C TYR A 34 -14.09 28.28 20.56
N ALA A 35 -13.89 29.54 20.16
CA ALA A 35 -13.20 30.54 20.96
C ALA A 35 -13.93 31.06 22.23
N PRO A 36 -15.28 31.07 22.35
CA PRO A 36 -15.92 31.68 23.53
C PRO A 36 -16.64 30.66 24.40
N LYS A 37 -15.93 29.74 25.06
CA LYS A 37 -16.49 28.93 26.18
C LYS A 37 -15.57 28.73 27.39
N ILE A 38 -14.46 29.46 27.49
CA ILE A 38 -13.53 29.35 28.64
C ILE A 38 -13.37 30.72 29.32
N LEU A 39 -14.46 31.39 29.68
CA LEU A 39 -14.41 32.56 30.56
C LEU A 39 -15.70 32.64 31.35
N GLU A 40 -15.91 31.69 32.27
CA GLU A 40 -16.74 31.88 33.46
C GLU A 40 -16.60 30.65 34.36
N GLN A 41 -15.63 30.68 35.28
CA GLN A 41 -15.82 30.15 36.64
C GLN A 41 -14.68 30.55 37.58
N SER A 42 -15.11 31.35 38.58
CA SER A 42 -14.61 31.51 39.95
C SER A 42 -13.19 32.01 40.22
N SER A 43 -13.18 33.22 40.76
CA SER A 43 -12.20 33.78 41.70
C SER A 43 -12.18 33.04 43.04
N SER A 44 -11.01 32.67 43.58
CA SER A 44 -10.51 33.08 44.92
C SER A 44 -9.22 32.34 45.31
N ASP A 45 -8.28 33.15 45.82
CA ASP A 45 -7.13 32.90 46.71
C ASP A 45 -5.94 31.99 46.32
N THR A 46 -4.83 32.70 46.08
CA THR A 46 -3.42 32.45 46.49
C THR A 46 -2.81 31.07 46.25
N ASP A 47 -2.19 30.93 45.08
CA ASP A 47 -0.74 30.76 44.91
C ASP A 47 -0.39 31.39 43.55
N VAL A 48 0.60 32.29 43.49
CA VAL A 48 1.01 32.93 42.23
C VAL A 48 1.87 31.94 41.45
N GLU A 49 1.24 30.90 40.91
CA GLU A 49 1.73 30.28 39.68
C GLU A 49 1.51 31.31 38.57
N GLU A 50 2.60 31.89 38.06
CA GLU A 50 2.55 32.68 36.82
C GLU A 50 1.92 31.82 35.74
N LYS A 51 0.63 32.05 35.47
CA LYS A 51 -0.11 31.37 34.42
C LYS A 51 0.52 31.79 33.10
N GLU A 52 1.35 30.92 32.53
CA GLU A 52 1.92 31.04 31.19
C GLU A 52 0.82 31.53 30.23
N SER A 53 1.06 32.64 29.51
CA SER A 53 0.04 33.16 28.61
C SER A 53 -0.20 32.16 27.47
N LEU A 54 -1.39 32.17 26.86
CA LEU A 54 -1.66 31.32 25.70
C LEU A 54 -0.67 31.56 24.55
N GLN A 55 -0.15 32.80 24.45
CA GLN A 55 0.87 33.15 23.48
C GLN A 55 2.22 32.50 23.82
N ASP A 56 2.65 32.60 25.07
CA ASP A 56 3.92 31.97 25.51
C ASP A 56 3.88 30.45 25.35
N LEU A 57 2.74 29.83 25.68
CA LEU A 57 2.48 28.41 25.47
C LEU A 57 2.56 28.04 23.98
N ALA A 58 1.92 28.83 23.11
CA ALA A 58 1.94 28.59 21.66
C ALA A 58 3.35 28.73 21.08
N GLU A 59 4.09 29.78 21.46
CA GLU A 59 5.47 29.99 21.03
C GLU A 59 6.40 28.87 21.52
N ARG A 60 6.21 28.38 22.75
CA ARG A 60 6.96 27.23 23.27
C ARG A 60 6.68 25.97 22.47
N ILE A 61 5.41 25.67 22.17
CA ILE A 61 5.04 24.53 21.33
C ILE A 61 5.67 24.65 19.95
N VAL A 62 5.61 25.84 19.33
CA VAL A 62 6.23 26.07 18.01
C VAL A 62 7.74 25.77 18.04
N ARG A 63 8.45 26.21 19.09
CA ARG A 63 9.89 25.93 19.26
C ARG A 63 10.19 24.43 19.39
N GLU A 64 9.30 23.63 19.95
CA GLU A 64 9.47 22.16 20.02
C GLU A 64 9.40 21.50 18.62
N PHE A 65 8.77 22.16 17.65
CA PHE A 65 8.72 21.71 16.24
C PHE A 65 9.75 22.40 15.33
N GLU A 66 10.53 23.34 15.85
CA GLU A 66 11.66 23.91 15.10
C GLU A 66 12.69 22.80 14.84
N PHE A 67 13.02 22.62 13.58
CA PHE A 67 13.95 21.59 13.14
C PHE A 67 14.98 22.22 12.23
N SER A 68 16.17 22.45 12.76
CA SER A 68 17.21 23.20 12.06
C SER A 68 17.87 22.36 10.96
N ASP A 69 18.59 23.02 10.04
CA ASP A 69 19.43 22.33 9.06
C ASP A 69 20.46 21.39 9.71
N GLU A 70 20.92 21.71 10.92
CA GLU A 70 21.82 20.85 11.67
C GLU A 70 21.11 19.59 12.16
N ASP A 71 19.88 19.71 12.65
CA ASP A 71 19.06 18.57 13.07
C ASP A 71 18.73 17.64 11.90
N VAL A 72 18.40 18.20 10.73
CA VAL A 72 18.22 17.44 9.49
C VAL A 72 19.49 16.65 9.16
N ARG A 73 20.65 17.30 9.17
CA ARG A 73 21.94 16.64 8.90
C ARG A 73 22.22 15.51 9.90
N ARG A 74 21.98 15.74 11.20
CA ARG A 74 22.11 14.70 12.24
C ARG A 74 21.17 13.51 11.97
N GLY A 75 19.92 13.80 11.62
CA GLY A 75 18.92 12.79 11.25
C GLY A 75 19.35 11.94 10.06
N VAL A 76 19.84 12.56 8.98
CA VAL A 76 20.34 11.86 7.79
C VAL A 76 21.52 10.93 8.13
N ILE A 77 22.48 11.40 8.94
CA ILE A 77 23.62 10.58 9.38
C ILE A 77 23.12 9.36 10.17
N GLY A 78 22.19 9.57 11.12
CA GLY A 78 21.57 8.48 11.88
C GLY A 78 20.84 7.48 10.99
N PHE A 79 20.07 7.98 10.01
CA PHE A 79 19.33 7.15 9.06
C PHE A 79 20.26 6.31 8.18
N LEU A 80 21.33 6.89 7.63
CA LEU A 80 22.36 6.17 6.88
C LEU A 80 23.02 5.07 7.71
N LYS A 81 23.28 5.33 9.00
CA LYS A 81 23.82 4.31 9.91
C LYS A 81 22.85 3.13 10.06
N GLN A 82 21.57 3.41 10.31
CA GLN A 82 20.54 2.38 10.48
C GLN A 82 20.32 1.56 9.20
N MET A 83 20.29 2.19 8.03
CA MET A 83 20.21 1.46 6.74
C MET A 83 21.42 0.53 6.54
N ASN A 84 22.64 1.04 6.76
CA ASN A 84 23.85 0.24 6.65
C ASN A 84 23.90 -0.92 7.64
N GLU A 85 23.29 -0.76 8.81
CA GLU A 85 23.12 -1.82 9.79
C GLU A 85 22.14 -2.88 9.28
N GLY A 86 20.99 -2.47 8.73
CA GLY A 86 19.97 -3.37 8.19
C GLY A 86 20.35 -4.13 6.94
N LEU A 87 21.35 -3.67 6.18
CA LEU A 87 21.94 -4.45 5.08
C LEU A 87 22.83 -5.59 5.59
N ARG A 88 23.33 -5.53 6.82
CA ARG A 88 24.29 -6.51 7.37
C ARG A 88 23.65 -7.56 8.26
N LYS A 89 22.56 -7.23 8.94
CA LYS A 89 21.89 -8.14 9.89
C LYS A 89 20.37 -7.96 9.90
N HIS A 90 19.67 -9.02 10.29
CA HIS A 90 18.23 -9.04 10.53
C HIS A 90 17.88 -8.55 11.95
N GLY A 91 16.61 -8.21 12.20
CA GLY A 91 16.12 -7.82 13.52
C GLY A 91 16.59 -6.44 14.00
N CYS A 92 16.91 -5.55 13.07
CA CYS A 92 17.28 -4.16 13.36
C CYS A 92 16.07 -3.22 13.21
N MET A 93 16.21 -1.96 13.63
CA MET A 93 15.12 -0.98 13.56
C MET A 93 14.66 -0.70 12.12
N ILE A 94 15.59 -0.64 11.17
CA ILE A 94 15.31 -0.48 9.75
C ILE A 94 15.83 -1.71 9.01
N GLU A 95 14.96 -2.68 8.76
CA GLU A 95 15.31 -3.84 7.96
C GLU A 95 15.38 -3.47 6.48
N GLN A 96 16.50 -3.78 5.83
CA GLN A 96 16.71 -3.55 4.40
C GLN A 96 16.40 -4.83 3.63
N LEU A 97 15.11 -5.22 3.66
CA LEU A 97 14.65 -6.48 3.08
C LEU A 97 14.88 -6.51 1.55
N PRO A 98 15.46 -7.60 1.00
CA PRO A 98 15.70 -7.70 -0.43
C PRO A 98 14.39 -7.88 -1.21
N SER A 99 14.19 -7.06 -2.25
CA SER A 99 12.99 -7.13 -3.11
C SER A 99 13.02 -8.24 -4.16
N TYR A 100 14.17 -8.90 -4.36
CA TYR A 100 14.43 -9.87 -5.42
C TYR A 100 14.21 -9.36 -6.86
N ILE A 101 14.04 -8.05 -7.04
CA ILE A 101 14.04 -7.38 -8.34
C ILE A 101 15.49 -7.10 -8.72
N ARG A 102 15.98 -7.77 -9.77
CA ARG A 102 17.39 -7.71 -10.18
C ARG A 102 17.63 -6.81 -11.39
N GLU A 103 16.57 -6.42 -12.08
CA GLU A 103 16.65 -5.68 -13.33
C GLU A 103 15.62 -4.55 -13.34
N LEU A 104 16.04 -3.40 -13.83
CA LEU A 104 15.18 -2.23 -14.01
C LEU A 104 14.45 -2.30 -15.36
N PRO A 105 13.25 -1.71 -15.47
CA PRO A 105 12.52 -1.62 -16.72
C PRO A 105 13.29 -0.80 -17.76
N THR A 106 13.18 -1.21 -19.01
CA THR A 106 13.90 -0.63 -20.15
C THR A 106 13.08 0.36 -20.96
N GLY A 107 11.76 0.41 -20.75
CA GLY A 107 10.78 1.11 -21.58
C GLY A 107 10.39 0.35 -22.86
N ARG A 108 11.06 -0.76 -23.19
CA ARG A 108 10.79 -1.57 -24.40
C ARG A 108 9.82 -2.72 -24.15
N GLU A 109 9.37 -2.85 -22.91
CA GLU A 109 8.39 -3.81 -22.46
C GLU A 109 7.06 -3.67 -23.22
N LYS A 110 6.50 -4.79 -23.69
CA LYS A 110 5.21 -4.84 -24.39
C LYS A 110 4.27 -5.86 -23.76
N GLY A 111 2.98 -5.65 -23.96
CA GLY A 111 1.93 -6.60 -23.58
C GLY A 111 1.07 -6.13 -22.43
N THR A 112 0.10 -6.97 -22.07
CA THR A 112 -0.88 -6.68 -21.01
C THR A 112 -0.47 -7.38 -19.72
N TYR A 113 -0.40 -6.62 -18.64
CA TYR A 113 -0.01 -7.10 -17.31
C TYR A 113 -1.11 -6.75 -16.31
N LEU A 114 -1.43 -7.71 -15.44
CA LEU A 114 -2.40 -7.50 -14.38
C LEU A 114 -1.66 -7.12 -13.10
N ALA A 115 -2.24 -6.25 -12.31
CA ALA A 115 -1.77 -6.01 -10.96
C ALA A 115 -2.92 -5.81 -9.99
N VAL A 116 -2.67 -6.21 -8.76
CA VAL A 116 -3.57 -6.00 -7.64
C VAL A 116 -2.81 -5.37 -6.49
N ASP A 117 -3.37 -4.30 -5.95
CA ASP A 117 -2.87 -3.60 -4.78
C ASP A 117 -3.84 -3.81 -3.63
N LEU A 118 -3.36 -4.50 -2.60
CA LEU A 118 -4.05 -4.60 -1.33
C LEU A 118 -3.58 -3.45 -0.44
N GLY A 119 -4.31 -2.34 -0.51
CA GLY A 119 -4.09 -1.16 0.31
C GLY A 119 -4.66 -1.31 1.73
N GLY A 120 -4.55 -0.25 2.53
CA GLY A 120 -5.07 -0.22 3.89
C GLY A 120 -6.61 -0.23 3.99
N THR A 121 -7.29 0.33 2.99
CA THR A 121 -8.74 0.54 3.00
C THR A 121 -9.42 0.09 1.71
N ASN A 122 -8.65 -0.16 0.66
CA ASN A 122 -9.16 -0.46 -0.66
C ASN A 122 -8.31 -1.52 -1.34
N ILE A 123 -8.97 -2.39 -2.10
CA ILE A 123 -8.36 -3.22 -3.12
C ILE A 123 -8.44 -2.45 -4.43
N ARG A 124 -7.35 -2.44 -5.18
CA ARG A 124 -7.36 -1.94 -6.54
C ARG A 124 -6.84 -3.02 -7.48
N VAL A 125 -7.59 -3.29 -8.54
CA VAL A 125 -7.18 -4.16 -9.64
C VAL A 125 -6.91 -3.27 -10.84
N CYS A 126 -5.80 -3.50 -11.53
CA CYS A 126 -5.50 -2.77 -12.76
C CYS A 126 -4.91 -3.69 -13.84
N SER A 127 -5.24 -3.36 -15.08
CA SER A 127 -4.65 -3.91 -16.29
C SER A 127 -3.84 -2.83 -16.98
N VAL A 128 -2.57 -3.10 -17.21
CA VAL A 128 -1.61 -2.17 -17.81
C VAL A 128 -1.17 -2.74 -19.14
N ILE A 129 -1.38 -1.97 -20.21
CA ILE A 129 -1.01 -2.33 -21.57
C ILE A 129 0.23 -1.52 -21.93
N LEU A 130 1.38 -2.19 -22.02
CA LEU A 130 2.66 -1.57 -22.35
C LEU A 130 2.86 -1.60 -23.87
N GLN A 131 3.23 -0.45 -24.45
CA GLN A 131 3.37 -0.28 -25.91
C GLN A 131 4.82 -0.49 -26.41
N GLY A 132 5.80 -0.49 -25.51
CA GLY A 132 7.23 -0.75 -25.78
C GLY A 132 8.04 0.42 -26.30
N ASP A 133 7.52 1.63 -26.12
CA ASP A 133 8.19 2.91 -26.34
C ASP A 133 8.17 3.79 -25.07
N GLY A 134 7.94 3.17 -23.91
CA GLY A 134 7.75 3.83 -22.63
C GLY A 134 6.33 4.34 -22.37
N SER A 135 5.42 4.28 -23.34
CA SER A 135 4.00 4.60 -23.14
C SER A 135 3.20 3.38 -22.68
N TYR A 136 2.05 3.66 -22.04
CA TYR A 136 1.15 2.65 -21.53
C TYR A 136 -0.30 3.17 -21.48
N ASP A 137 -1.24 2.23 -21.59
CA ASP A 137 -2.63 2.44 -21.23
C ASP A 137 -2.95 1.68 -19.95
N MET A 138 -3.90 2.17 -19.17
CA MET A 138 -4.28 1.55 -17.90
C MET A 138 -5.78 1.61 -17.66
N ILE A 139 -6.34 0.46 -17.31
CA ILE A 139 -7.71 0.31 -16.80
C ILE A 139 -7.59 -0.11 -15.34
N GLN A 140 -8.35 0.51 -14.43
CA GLN A 140 -8.32 0.17 -13.02
C GLN A 140 -9.70 0.26 -12.39
N GLU A 141 -9.96 -0.60 -11.41
CA GLU A 141 -11.11 -0.53 -10.51
C GLU A 141 -10.65 -0.53 -9.07
N LYS A 142 -11.37 0.22 -8.24
CA LYS A 142 -11.11 0.34 -6.81
C LYS A 142 -12.34 -0.12 -6.04
N ALA A 143 -12.15 -0.97 -5.06
CA ALA A 143 -13.19 -1.46 -4.16
C ALA A 143 -12.77 -1.29 -2.71
N ALA A 144 -13.67 -0.76 -1.87
CA ALA A 144 -13.43 -0.66 -0.45
C ALA A 144 -13.29 -2.06 0.18
N ILE A 145 -12.42 -2.19 1.17
CA ILE A 145 -12.27 -3.42 1.97
C ILE A 145 -13.30 -3.36 3.09
N PRO A 146 -14.26 -4.29 3.17
CA PRO A 146 -15.15 -4.40 4.31
C PRO A 146 -14.35 -4.56 5.61
N VAL A 147 -14.69 -3.77 6.63
CA VAL A 147 -13.94 -3.73 7.91
C VAL A 147 -13.81 -5.12 8.54
N HIS A 148 -14.83 -5.97 8.44
CA HIS A 148 -14.79 -7.32 8.99
C HIS A 148 -13.72 -8.21 8.33
N LEU A 149 -13.35 -7.97 7.06
CA LEU A 149 -12.27 -8.71 6.39
C LEU A 149 -10.88 -8.28 6.85
N MET A 150 -10.74 -7.07 7.43
CA MET A 150 -9.46 -6.62 8.00
C MET A 150 -9.15 -7.32 9.32
N ALA A 151 -10.15 -7.93 9.96
CA ALA A 151 -10.04 -8.67 11.22
C ALA A 151 -10.74 -10.05 11.14
N SER A 152 -10.63 -10.72 9.99
CA SER A 152 -11.23 -12.03 9.78
C SER A 152 -10.51 -13.11 10.59
N LYS A 153 -11.22 -14.22 10.87
CA LYS A 153 -10.65 -15.36 11.61
C LYS A 153 -9.72 -16.22 10.77
N ALA A 154 -9.79 -16.10 9.45
CA ALA A 154 -8.97 -16.84 8.52
C ALA A 154 -8.49 -15.92 7.39
N PRO A 155 -7.24 -16.11 6.90
CA PRO A 155 -6.73 -15.37 5.76
C PRO A 155 -7.53 -15.62 4.49
N THR A 156 -8.07 -16.83 4.33
CA THR A 156 -8.83 -17.24 3.14
C THR A 156 -9.93 -16.25 2.78
N GLU A 157 -10.68 -15.75 3.76
CA GLU A 157 -11.79 -14.80 3.53
C GLU A 157 -11.33 -13.52 2.80
N LEU A 158 -10.22 -12.92 3.24
CA LEU A 158 -9.67 -11.73 2.61
C LEU A 158 -9.16 -12.05 1.19
N PHE A 159 -8.37 -13.11 1.05
CA PHE A 159 -7.76 -13.46 -0.23
C PHE A 159 -8.81 -13.93 -1.27
N HIS A 160 -9.88 -14.61 -0.84
CA HIS A 160 -11.04 -14.92 -1.68
C HIS A 160 -11.75 -13.64 -2.14
N SER A 161 -11.94 -12.66 -1.26
CA SER A 161 -12.50 -11.36 -1.67
C SER A 161 -11.62 -10.66 -2.71
N VAL A 162 -10.29 -10.69 -2.56
CA VAL A 162 -9.36 -10.14 -3.57
C VAL A 162 -9.50 -10.88 -4.89
N ALA A 163 -9.51 -12.22 -4.87
CA ALA A 163 -9.67 -13.05 -6.07
C ALA A 163 -11.01 -12.80 -6.77
N THR A 164 -12.10 -12.64 -6.03
CA THR A 164 -13.42 -12.26 -6.59
C THR A 164 -13.38 -10.90 -7.28
N LYS A 165 -12.68 -9.92 -6.71
CA LYS A 165 -12.52 -8.61 -7.38
C LYS A 165 -11.69 -8.69 -8.66
N ILE A 166 -10.65 -9.52 -8.67
CA ILE A 166 -9.88 -9.80 -9.88
C ILE A 166 -10.78 -10.45 -10.95
N GLU A 167 -11.59 -11.44 -10.58
CA GLU A 167 -12.50 -12.09 -11.53
C GLU A 167 -13.52 -11.11 -12.11
N GLN A 168 -14.17 -10.30 -11.25
CA GLN A 168 -15.14 -9.30 -11.67
C GLN A 168 -14.54 -8.28 -12.65
N PHE A 169 -13.33 -7.81 -12.34
CA PHE A 169 -12.58 -6.91 -13.21
C PHE A 169 -12.29 -7.54 -14.57
N LEU A 170 -11.79 -8.78 -14.59
CA LEU A 170 -11.47 -9.50 -15.82
C LEU A 170 -12.72 -9.75 -16.68
N LYS A 171 -13.85 -10.15 -16.09
CA LYS A 171 -15.12 -10.32 -16.80
C LYS A 171 -15.63 -9.00 -17.39
N SER A 172 -15.40 -7.89 -16.72
CA SER A 172 -15.89 -6.57 -17.17
C SER A 172 -15.04 -5.98 -18.29
N HIS A 173 -13.71 -6.07 -18.18
CA HIS A 173 -12.78 -5.35 -19.07
C HIS A 173 -12.06 -6.24 -20.08
N HIS A 174 -12.06 -7.55 -19.86
CA HIS A 174 -11.34 -8.52 -20.69
C HIS A 174 -12.23 -9.66 -21.19
N SER A 175 -13.57 -9.54 -21.15
CA SER A 175 -14.51 -10.55 -21.65
C SER A 175 -14.25 -10.99 -23.09
N GLY A 176 -13.87 -10.07 -23.98
CA GLY A 176 -13.54 -10.38 -25.37
C GLY A 176 -12.22 -11.13 -25.55
N SER A 177 -11.32 -11.04 -24.56
CA SER A 177 -10.10 -11.87 -24.49
C SER A 177 -10.40 -13.21 -23.82
N ILE A 178 -11.36 -13.27 -22.89
CA ILE A 178 -11.76 -14.50 -22.19
C ILE A 178 -12.71 -15.31 -23.09
N ASN A 179 -12.16 -16.03 -24.08
CA ASN A 179 -12.93 -16.96 -24.90
C ASN A 179 -13.35 -18.20 -24.08
N LEU A 180 -14.46 -18.09 -23.35
CA LEU A 180 -15.08 -19.21 -22.60
C LEU A 180 -15.69 -20.29 -23.53
N SER A 181 -15.73 -20.05 -24.84
CA SER A 181 -16.39 -20.87 -25.86
C SER A 181 -15.49 -21.92 -26.53
N HIS A 182 -14.17 -21.85 -26.35
CA HIS A 182 -13.25 -22.84 -26.91
C HIS A 182 -12.48 -23.54 -25.78
N GLN A 183 -12.73 -24.84 -25.62
CA GLN A 183 -12.25 -25.72 -24.55
C GLN A 183 -10.71 -25.91 -24.46
N GLN A 184 -9.85 -24.98 -24.91
CA GLN A 184 -8.42 -25.34 -24.97
C GLN A 184 -7.34 -24.26 -24.86
N GLU A 185 -7.63 -22.99 -24.57
CA GLU A 185 -6.57 -22.05 -24.23
C GLU A 185 -6.84 -21.38 -22.88
N SER A 186 -6.22 -21.95 -21.84
CA SER A 186 -6.12 -21.29 -20.54
C SER A 186 -5.44 -19.93 -20.71
N PHE A 187 -6.15 -18.84 -20.42
CA PHE A 187 -5.55 -17.52 -20.40
C PHE A 187 -4.59 -17.42 -19.22
N GLU A 188 -3.32 -17.13 -19.52
CA GLU A 188 -2.27 -16.97 -18.54
C GLU A 188 -1.95 -15.48 -18.37
N PHE A 189 -2.20 -14.95 -17.17
CA PHE A 189 -1.83 -13.58 -16.81
C PHE A 189 -0.68 -13.57 -15.81
N ASN A 190 0.32 -12.72 -16.07
CA ASN A 190 1.31 -12.36 -15.06
C ASN A 190 0.65 -11.33 -14.13
N LEU A 191 0.51 -11.68 -12.85
CA LEU A 191 -0.15 -10.86 -11.84
C LEU A 191 0.87 -10.31 -10.84
N GLY A 192 1.03 -9.00 -10.85
CA GLY A 192 1.76 -8.29 -9.80
C GLY A 192 0.88 -8.12 -8.57
N PHE A 193 1.34 -8.60 -7.43
CA PHE A 193 0.66 -8.45 -6.17
C PHE A 193 1.41 -7.46 -5.29
N THR A 194 0.96 -6.21 -5.31
CA THR A 194 1.43 -5.18 -4.38
C THR A 194 0.78 -5.41 -3.03
N PHE A 195 1.55 -6.00 -2.12
CA PHE A 195 1.07 -6.37 -0.79
C PHE A 195 1.77 -5.53 0.25
N SER A 196 1.14 -4.39 0.59
CA SER A 196 1.79 -3.32 1.33
C SER A 196 1.80 -3.55 2.86
N HIS A 197 2.26 -4.72 3.27
CA HIS A 197 2.57 -5.11 4.66
C HIS A 197 4.00 -5.63 4.75
N ALA A 198 4.53 -5.80 5.96
CA ALA A 198 5.89 -6.29 6.13
C ALA A 198 5.96 -7.78 5.78
N VAL A 199 6.72 -8.13 4.74
CA VAL A 199 6.87 -9.49 4.24
C VAL A 199 8.35 -9.88 4.19
N GLN A 200 8.67 -11.04 4.75
CA GLN A 200 9.98 -11.66 4.57
C GLN A 200 9.96 -12.38 3.23
N GLN A 201 10.35 -11.67 2.19
CA GLN A 201 10.41 -12.20 0.85
C GLN A 201 11.55 -13.24 0.73
N SER A 202 11.28 -14.36 0.06
CA SER A 202 12.27 -15.43 -0.18
C SER A 202 12.63 -15.54 -1.67
N ARG A 203 11.69 -15.17 -2.55
CA ARG A 203 11.81 -15.11 -4.01
C ARG A 203 10.88 -14.02 -4.55
N ILE A 204 10.97 -13.71 -5.83
CA ILE A 204 10.06 -12.70 -6.43
C ILE A 204 8.58 -13.09 -6.35
N ASN A 205 8.27 -14.37 -6.23
CA ASN A 205 6.91 -14.92 -6.20
C ASN A 205 6.58 -15.66 -4.89
N SER A 206 7.27 -15.33 -3.80
CA SER A 206 7.07 -15.97 -2.49
C SER A 206 7.58 -15.07 -1.36
N GLY A 207 6.76 -14.90 -0.33
CA GLY A 207 7.16 -14.18 0.87
C GLY A 207 6.21 -14.40 2.02
N THR A 208 6.76 -14.57 3.22
CA THR A 208 5.97 -14.82 4.43
C THR A 208 5.62 -13.54 5.15
N LEU A 209 4.36 -13.37 5.54
CA LEU A 209 3.93 -12.19 6.30
C LEU A 209 4.66 -12.13 7.65
N ILE A 210 5.36 -11.03 7.93
CA ILE A 210 6.03 -10.79 9.22
C ILE A 210 5.03 -10.25 10.24
N ARG A 211 4.27 -9.22 9.84
CA ARG A 211 3.25 -8.60 10.67
C ARG A 211 2.26 -7.81 9.83
N TRP A 212 1.02 -7.77 10.30
CA TRP A 212 0.02 -6.86 9.78
C TRP A 212 0.33 -5.41 10.15
N SER A 213 -0.23 -4.50 9.38
CA SER A 213 -0.18 -3.05 9.59
C SER A 213 -1.50 -2.44 9.11
N LYS A 214 -1.67 -1.11 9.22
CA LYS A 214 -2.83 -0.39 8.67
C LYS A 214 -4.19 -0.88 9.22
N GLY A 215 -4.22 -1.34 10.47
CA GLY A 215 -5.43 -1.82 11.13
C GLY A 215 -5.82 -3.27 10.80
N PHE A 216 -5.03 -3.99 9.99
CA PHE A 216 -5.26 -5.42 9.77
C PHE A 216 -4.86 -6.24 10.99
N SER A 217 -5.65 -7.26 11.30
CA SER A 217 -5.42 -8.23 12.36
C SER A 217 -6.13 -9.54 12.03
N ILE A 218 -5.54 -10.30 11.10
CA ILE A 218 -6.12 -11.55 10.61
C ILE A 218 -5.37 -12.74 11.21
N ASP A 219 -6.11 -13.59 11.91
CA ASP A 219 -5.57 -14.77 12.58
C ASP A 219 -5.01 -15.79 11.58
N GLY A 220 -3.89 -16.41 11.94
CA GLY A 220 -3.27 -17.48 11.14
C GLY A 220 -2.57 -17.03 9.84
N ALA A 221 -2.57 -15.73 9.52
CA ALA A 221 -1.90 -15.23 8.31
C ALA A 221 -0.41 -14.95 8.52
N VAL A 222 0.02 -14.55 9.72
CA VAL A 222 1.43 -14.28 10.03
C VAL A 222 2.24 -15.58 9.89
N GLY A 223 3.36 -15.51 9.18
CA GLY A 223 4.20 -16.67 8.84
C GLY A 223 3.77 -17.42 7.59
N GLN A 224 2.59 -17.14 7.01
CA GLN A 224 2.13 -17.77 5.77
C GLN A 224 2.67 -17.04 4.54
N ASP A 225 2.84 -17.78 3.43
CA ASP A 225 3.22 -17.21 2.14
C ASP A 225 2.02 -16.51 1.48
N VAL A 226 2.09 -15.19 1.36
CA VAL A 226 0.99 -14.37 0.86
C VAL A 226 0.74 -14.54 -0.63
N CYS A 227 1.77 -14.90 -1.41
CA CYS A 227 1.60 -15.25 -2.82
C CYS A 227 0.85 -16.57 -2.96
N ALA A 228 1.18 -17.55 -2.12
CA ALA A 228 0.50 -18.84 -2.10
C ALA A 228 -0.97 -18.70 -1.67
N LEU A 229 -1.25 -17.87 -0.67
CA LEU A 229 -2.62 -17.58 -0.23
C LEU A 229 -3.46 -16.96 -1.36
N LEU A 230 -2.93 -15.95 -2.06
CA LEU A 230 -3.63 -15.35 -3.20
C LEU A 230 -3.77 -16.35 -4.36
N GLN A 231 -2.72 -17.12 -4.66
CA GLN A 231 -2.76 -18.12 -5.73
C GLN A 231 -3.80 -19.20 -5.47
N SER A 232 -3.94 -19.66 -4.23
CA SER A 232 -5.00 -20.61 -3.83
C SER A 232 -6.38 -20.00 -4.01
N ALA A 233 -6.59 -18.77 -3.54
CA ALA A 233 -7.87 -18.09 -3.69
C ALA A 233 -8.26 -17.87 -5.17
N LEU A 234 -7.29 -17.58 -6.04
CA LEU A 234 -7.50 -17.48 -7.48
C LEU A 234 -7.88 -18.84 -8.08
N ILE A 235 -7.26 -19.94 -7.67
CA ILE A 235 -7.63 -21.28 -8.16
C ILE A 235 -9.08 -21.63 -7.74
N ASP A 236 -9.46 -21.28 -6.51
CA ASP A 236 -10.80 -21.56 -5.98
C ASP A 236 -11.89 -20.75 -6.69
N VAL A 237 -11.65 -19.45 -6.92
CA VAL A 237 -12.64 -18.52 -7.50
C VAL A 237 -12.63 -18.56 -9.03
N THR A 238 -11.45 -18.64 -9.64
CA THR A 238 -11.26 -18.53 -11.08
C THR A 238 -10.68 -19.82 -11.65
N THR A 239 -11.52 -20.85 -11.76
CA THR A 239 -11.12 -22.19 -12.23
C THR A 239 -10.55 -22.23 -13.65
N TRP A 240 -10.80 -21.19 -14.43
CA TRP A 240 -10.36 -21.03 -15.82
C TRP A 240 -9.10 -20.17 -15.99
N LEU A 241 -8.71 -19.42 -14.95
CA LEU A 241 -7.59 -18.48 -15.02
C LEU A 241 -6.30 -19.17 -14.60
N LYS A 242 -5.28 -19.14 -15.46
CA LYS A 242 -3.91 -19.42 -15.03
C LYS A 242 -3.24 -18.11 -14.67
N SER A 243 -2.63 -18.05 -13.49
CA SER A 243 -1.92 -16.87 -13.04
C SER A 243 -0.58 -17.24 -12.44
N HIS A 244 0.38 -16.34 -12.59
CA HIS A 244 1.62 -16.35 -11.82
C HIS A 244 1.67 -15.11 -10.95
N VAL A 245 1.41 -15.30 -9.65
CA VAL A 245 1.48 -14.22 -8.65
C VAL A 245 2.94 -13.89 -8.36
N ILE A 246 3.30 -12.61 -8.51
CA ILE A 246 4.62 -12.07 -8.20
C ILE A 246 4.45 -10.98 -7.14
N LEU A 247 5.21 -11.07 -6.05
CA LEU A 247 5.15 -10.15 -4.93
C LEU A 247 5.89 -8.84 -5.24
N LEU A 248 5.25 -7.71 -4.89
CA LEU A 248 5.73 -6.34 -5.08
C LEU A 248 5.58 -5.49 -3.82
#